data_AF-A0A820LMT2-F1
#
_entry.id   AF-A0A820LMT2-F1
#
_cell.length_a   1.000
_cell.length_b   1.000
_cell.length_c   1.000
_cell.angle_alpha   90.00
_cell.angle_beta   90.00
_cell.angle_gamma   90.00
#
_symmetry.space_group_name_H-M   'P 1'
#
loop_
_entity.id
_entity.type
_entity.pdbx_description
1 polymer ?
#
loop_
_entity_poly.entity_id
_entity_poly.type
_entity_poly.pdbx_seq_one_letter_code
_entity_poly.pdbx_strand_id
1 'polypeptide(L)'
;AQQLRQLVFKCLFDEQFEVRTVASVTLSGFYQCGYIQVNNDDLKHFRIMSKTSYFTKVDGKKVTSAENIVKRHGGVLGLCAIVLSSPYDIPTHVPEALMLLCEHSHDPDLIQKSIKKALSEFRRTHYDSWHEHREKFTEDQLVILADVLISPSYYA
;
A
#
# COMPACT_ATOMS: atom_id res chain seq x y z
N ALA A 1 -10.28 -18.67 -8.70
CA ALA A 1 -9.85 -17.32 -8.33
C ALA A 1 -10.67 -16.69 -7.20
N GLN A 2 -12.00 -16.59 -7.30
CA GLN A 2 -12.80 -15.77 -6.37
C GLN A 2 -12.74 -16.21 -4.89
N GLN A 3 -12.74 -17.52 -4.60
CA GLN A 3 -12.58 -18.04 -3.24
C GLN A 3 -11.21 -17.69 -2.63
N LEU A 4 -10.14 -17.84 -3.40
CA LEU A 4 -8.79 -17.48 -2.95
C LEU A 4 -8.64 -15.97 -2.75
N ARG A 5 -9.23 -15.15 -3.64
CA ARG A 5 -9.28 -13.69 -3.46
C ARG A 5 -9.95 -13.34 -2.14
N GLN A 6 -11.12 -13.90 -1.85
CA GLN A 6 -11.83 -13.66 -0.58
C GLN A 6 -11.01 -14.09 0.64
N LEU A 7 -10.33 -15.23 0.56
CA LEU A 7 -9.46 -15.72 1.64
C LEU A 7 -8.31 -14.75 1.92
N VAL A 8 -7.57 -14.34 0.89
CA VAL A 8 -6.44 -13.41 1.04
C VAL A 8 -6.92 -12.06 1.55
N PHE A 9 -8.06 -11.56 1.06
CA PHE A 9 -8.64 -10.31 1.54
C PHE A 9 -9.02 -10.40 3.01
N LYS A 10 -9.61 -11.52 3.46
CA LYS A 10 -9.88 -11.75 4.89
C LYS A 10 -8.59 -11.70 5.71
N CYS A 11 -7.53 -12.37 5.26
CA CYS A 11 -6.23 -12.38 5.95
C CYS A 11 -5.55 -10.99 5.97
N LEU A 12 -5.80 -10.15 4.96
CA LEU A 12 -5.26 -8.79 4.90
C LEU A 12 -5.78 -7.89 6.03
N PHE A 13 -6.94 -8.23 6.59
CA PHE A 13 -7.58 -7.53 7.72
C PHE A 13 -7.62 -8.37 9.00
N ASP A 14 -6.74 -9.38 9.10
CA ASP A 14 -6.61 -10.21 10.29
C ASP A 14 -6.12 -9.38 11.49
N GLU A 15 -6.41 -9.79 12.72
CA GLU A 15 -5.93 -9.14 13.94
C GLU A 15 -4.41 -9.24 14.10
N GLN A 16 -3.80 -10.33 13.64
CA GLN A 16 -2.37 -10.58 13.74
C GLN A 16 -1.61 -9.85 12.64
N PHE A 17 -0.57 -9.11 13.04
CA PHE A 17 0.24 -8.31 12.11
C PHE A 17 0.92 -9.18 11.05
N GLU A 18 1.48 -10.30 11.47
CA GLU A 18 2.22 -11.26 10.65
C GLU A 18 1.32 -11.84 9.56
N VAL A 19 0.07 -12.18 9.90
CA VAL A 19 -0.92 -12.71 8.93
C VAL A 19 -1.22 -11.67 7.86
N ARG A 20 -1.44 -10.40 8.24
CA ARG A 20 -1.69 -9.33 7.27
C ARG A 20 -0.51 -9.11 6.34
N THR A 21 0.72 -9.09 6.88
CA THR A 21 1.93 -8.88 6.07
C THR A 21 2.15 -10.02 5.08
N VAL A 22 1.95 -11.28 5.49
CA VAL A 22 2.04 -12.43 4.59
C VAL A 22 0.93 -12.39 3.53
N ALA A 23 -0.28 -11.98 3.91
CA ALA A 23 -1.39 -11.82 2.98
C ALA A 23 -1.10 -10.77 1.91
N SER A 24 -0.48 -9.64 2.27
CA SER A 24 -0.05 -8.60 1.33
C SER A 24 0.95 -9.10 0.29
N VAL A 25 1.99 -9.81 0.75
CA VAL A 25 3.00 -10.42 -0.15
C VAL A 25 2.35 -11.45 -1.08
N THR A 26 1.47 -12.29 -0.52
CA THR A 26 0.73 -13.31 -1.28
C THR A 26 -0.18 -12.67 -2.33
N LEU A 27 -0.90 -11.60 -1.97
CA LEU A 27 -1.76 -10.87 -2.89
C LEU A 27 -0.95 -10.24 -4.03
N SER A 28 0.19 -9.64 -3.71
CA SER A 28 1.11 -9.07 -4.70
C SER A 28 1.59 -10.14 -5.69
N GLY A 29 1.96 -11.32 -5.20
CA GLY A 29 2.31 -12.46 -6.04
C GLY A 29 1.17 -12.94 -6.94
N PHE A 30 -0.07 -12.96 -6.43
CA PHE A 30 -1.24 -13.30 -7.26
C PHE A 30 -1.55 -12.27 -8.35
N TYR A 31 -1.34 -10.98 -8.08
CA TYR A 31 -1.41 -9.94 -9.09
C TYR A 31 -0.29 -10.10 -10.13
N GLN A 32 0.95 -10.34 -9.67
CA GLN A 32 2.12 -10.48 -10.53
C GLN A 32 2.00 -11.66 -11.50
N CYS A 33 1.50 -12.82 -11.05
CA CYS A 33 1.31 -13.97 -11.93
C CYS A 33 -0.01 -13.92 -12.72
N GLY A 34 -0.80 -12.85 -12.59
CA GLY A 34 -2.07 -12.66 -13.28
C GLY A 34 -3.21 -13.57 -12.83
N TYR A 35 -3.04 -14.32 -11.73
CA TYR A 35 -4.08 -15.19 -11.17
C TYR A 35 -5.26 -14.39 -10.62
N ILE A 36 -4.97 -13.24 -10.02
CA ILE A 36 -5.94 -12.20 -9.68
C ILE A 36 -5.58 -10.98 -10.51
N GLN A 37 -6.57 -10.33 -11.12
CA GLN A 37 -6.36 -9.07 -11.84
C GLN A 37 -6.67 -7.91 -10.91
N VAL A 38 -5.79 -6.91 -10.86
CA VAL A 38 -6.07 -5.64 -10.17
C VAL A 38 -7.23 -4.97 -10.90
N ASN A 39 -8.33 -4.74 -10.19
CA ASN A 39 -9.49 -4.02 -10.72
C ASN A 39 -9.73 -2.73 -9.93
N ASN A 40 -10.52 -1.83 -10.51
CA ASN A 40 -10.85 -0.54 -9.89
C ASN A 40 -11.57 -0.70 -8.54
N ASP A 41 -12.31 -1.79 -8.34
CA ASP A 41 -12.99 -2.05 -7.06
C ASP A 41 -11.99 -2.39 -5.96
N ASP A 42 -10.90 -3.12 -6.27
CA ASP A 42 -9.81 -3.40 -5.32
C ASP A 42 -9.12 -2.11 -4.89
N LEU A 43 -8.72 -1.28 -5.85
CA LEU A 43 -8.07 0.00 -5.57
C LEU A 43 -8.99 0.91 -4.74
N LYS A 44 -10.27 1.01 -5.10
CA LYS A 44 -11.28 1.77 -4.34
C LYS A 44 -11.47 1.22 -2.93
N HIS A 45 -11.53 -0.10 -2.77
CA HIS A 45 -11.69 -0.74 -1.46
C HIS A 45 -10.50 -0.42 -0.55
N PHE A 46 -9.27 -0.61 -1.05
CA PHE A 46 -8.06 -0.32 -0.28
C PHE A 46 -7.92 1.17 0.05
N ARG A 47 -8.28 2.07 -0.88
CA ARG A 47 -8.34 3.51 -0.64
C ARG A 47 -9.28 3.89 0.51
N ILE A 48 -10.47 3.29 0.54
CA ILE A 48 -11.45 3.53 1.61
C ILE A 48 -10.89 3.02 2.94
N MET A 49 -10.40 1.78 2.96
CA MET A 49 -9.89 1.16 4.19
C MET A 49 -8.67 1.89 4.74
N SER A 50 -7.73 2.32 3.89
CA SER A 50 -6.53 3.07 4.29
C SER A 50 -6.85 4.44 4.89
N LYS A 51 -8.04 5.00 4.61
CA LYS A 51 -8.49 6.29 5.18
C LYS A 51 -9.29 6.14 6.47
N THR A 52 -9.42 4.91 7.00
CA THR A 52 -10.07 4.67 8.29
C THR A 52 -9.35 5.44 9.40
N SER A 53 -10.10 6.22 10.18
CA SER A 53 -9.57 6.89 11.37
C SER A 53 -9.17 5.87 12.41
N TYR A 54 -7.90 5.85 12.82
CA TYR A 54 -7.40 4.97 13.89
C TYR A 54 -7.98 5.33 15.27
N PHE A 55 -8.66 6.47 15.40
CA PHE A 55 -9.42 6.85 16.58
C PHE A 55 -10.91 6.51 16.44
N THR A 56 -11.52 6.13 17.56
CA THR A 56 -12.97 6.11 17.78
C THR A 56 -13.36 7.10 18.88
N LYS A 57 -14.64 7.43 19.00
CA LYS A 57 -15.17 8.30 20.06
C LYS A 57 -15.82 7.45 21.14
N VAL A 58 -15.34 7.58 22.38
CA VAL A 58 -15.97 7.01 23.57
C VAL A 58 -16.18 8.17 24.54
N ASP A 59 -17.43 8.42 24.94
CA ASP A 59 -17.83 9.54 25.81
C ASP A 59 -17.29 10.91 25.35
N GLY A 60 -17.29 11.14 24.04
CA GLY A 60 -16.80 12.38 23.42
C GLY A 60 -15.27 12.50 23.32
N LYS A 61 -14.49 11.58 23.89
CA LYS A 61 -13.03 11.55 23.80
C LYS A 61 -12.55 10.65 22.67
N LYS A 62 -11.46 11.06 22.00
CA LYS A 62 -10.78 10.23 21.00
C LYS A 62 -9.98 9.14 21.71
N VAL A 63 -10.28 7.89 21.42
CA VAL A 63 -9.57 6.72 21.92
C VAL A 63 -9.07 5.91 20.73
N THR A 64 -7.86 5.38 20.82
CA THR A 64 -7.30 4.53 19.77
C THR A 64 -8.09 3.22 19.67
N SER A 65 -8.52 2.87 18.46
CA SER A 65 -9.25 1.61 18.19
C SER A 65 -8.32 0.63 17.48
N ALA A 66 -8.08 -0.52 18.10
CA ALA A 66 -7.30 -1.60 17.51
C ALA A 66 -7.91 -2.09 16.18
N GLU A 67 -9.24 -2.26 16.15
CA GLU A 67 -9.98 -2.64 14.94
C GLU A 67 -9.78 -1.62 13.80
N ASN A 68 -9.80 -0.32 14.11
CA ASN A 68 -9.61 0.71 13.10
C ASN A 68 -8.16 0.75 12.61
N ILE A 69 -7.18 0.50 13.48
CA ILE A 69 -5.78 0.34 13.08
C ILE A 69 -5.64 -0.85 12.12
N VAL A 70 -6.29 -1.98 12.41
CA VAL A 70 -6.29 -3.16 11.54
C VAL A 70 -6.88 -2.83 10.18
N LYS A 71 -8.05 -2.17 10.12
CA LYS A 71 -8.69 -1.72 8.88
C LYS A 71 -7.78 -0.80 8.08
N ARG A 72 -7.19 0.19 8.73
CA ARG A 72 -6.27 1.15 8.11
C ARG A 72 -5.06 0.44 7.53
N HIS A 73 -4.38 -0.37 8.33
CA HIS A 73 -3.19 -1.09 7.92
C HIS A 73 -3.47 -2.11 6.82
N GLY A 74 -4.59 -2.83 6.87
CA GLY A 74 -5.00 -3.74 5.80
C GLY A 74 -5.24 -3.02 4.47
N GLY A 75 -5.84 -1.82 4.49
CA GLY A 75 -5.96 -0.97 3.31
C GLY A 75 -4.60 -0.56 2.74
N VAL A 76 -3.69 -0.10 3.62
CA VAL A 76 -2.31 0.26 3.22
C VAL A 76 -1.57 -0.95 2.64
N LEU A 77 -1.67 -2.11 3.26
CA LEU A 77 -1.06 -3.35 2.77
C LEU A 77 -1.63 -3.81 1.43
N GLY A 78 -2.90 -3.55 1.15
CA GLY A 78 -3.50 -3.78 -0.16
C GLY A 78 -2.92 -2.86 -1.23
N LEU A 79 -2.73 -1.58 -0.90
CA LEU A 79 -2.03 -0.63 -1.79
C LEU A 79 -0.57 -1.03 -2.03
N CYS A 80 0.15 -1.47 -0.98
CA CYS A 80 1.50 -2.02 -1.12
C CYS A 80 1.52 -3.23 -2.07
N ALA A 81 0.53 -4.13 -1.97
CA ALA A 81 0.45 -5.30 -2.84
C ALA A 81 0.27 -4.92 -4.31
N ILE A 82 -0.52 -3.88 -4.61
CA ILE A 82 -0.71 -3.33 -5.96
C ILE A 82 0.58 -2.68 -6.47
N VAL A 83 1.26 -1.86 -5.66
CA VAL A 83 2.50 -1.19 -6.07
C VAL A 83 3.62 -2.21 -6.37
N LEU A 84 3.68 -3.29 -5.60
CA LEU A 84 4.72 -4.30 -5.72
C LEU A 84 4.39 -5.42 -6.74
N SER A 85 3.18 -5.46 -7.29
CA SER A 85 2.78 -6.55 -8.19
C SER A 85 3.44 -6.51 -9.57
N SER A 86 3.99 -5.37 -9.95
CA SER A 86 4.50 -5.11 -11.29
C SER A 86 5.94 -4.62 -11.20
N PRO A 87 6.91 -5.47 -10.82
CA PRO A 87 8.30 -5.07 -10.85
C PRO A 87 8.73 -4.80 -12.30
N TYR A 88 9.53 -3.75 -12.52
CA TYR A 88 10.04 -3.34 -13.84
C TYR A 88 8.99 -2.79 -14.81
N ASP A 89 7.77 -2.49 -14.35
CA ASP A 89 6.72 -1.90 -15.19
C ASP A 89 5.79 -1.00 -14.35
N ILE A 90 5.16 -0.02 -14.99
CA ILE A 90 4.19 0.87 -14.34
C ILE A 90 2.86 0.83 -15.09
N PRO A 91 2.01 -0.17 -14.78
CA PRO A 91 0.62 -0.19 -15.23
C PRO A 91 -0.19 0.98 -14.68
N THR A 92 -1.33 1.26 -15.31
CA THR A 92 -2.20 2.42 -15.00
C THR A 92 -2.67 2.52 -13.56
N HIS A 93 -2.77 1.40 -12.83
CA HIS A 93 -3.20 1.38 -11.43
C HIS A 93 -2.06 1.69 -10.42
N VAL A 94 -0.80 1.55 -10.82
CA VAL A 94 0.35 1.72 -9.92
C VAL A 94 0.55 3.18 -9.51
N PRO A 95 0.51 4.18 -10.42
CA PRO A 95 0.69 5.57 -10.03
C PRO A 95 -0.30 6.05 -8.96
N GLU A 96 -1.59 5.73 -9.11
CA GLU A 96 -2.60 6.10 -8.11
C GLU A 96 -2.36 5.39 -6.77
N ALA A 97 -2.08 4.08 -6.78
CA ALA A 97 -1.80 3.34 -5.56
C ALA A 97 -0.57 3.89 -4.82
N LEU A 98 0.47 4.26 -5.57
CA LEU A 98 1.70 4.84 -5.03
C LEU A 98 1.45 6.21 -4.38
N MET A 99 0.66 7.08 -5.02
CA MET A 99 0.29 8.37 -4.43
C MET A 99 -0.52 8.19 -3.15
N LEU A 100 -1.44 7.22 -3.13
CA LEU A 100 -2.21 6.91 -1.93
C LEU A 100 -1.32 6.43 -0.78
N LEU A 101 -0.23 5.71 -1.05
CA LEU A 101 0.74 5.34 -0.01
C LEU A 101 1.47 6.57 0.55
N CYS A 102 1.83 7.53 -0.31
CA CYS A 102 2.50 8.77 0.11
C CYS A 102 1.63 9.63 1.05
N GLU A 103 0.29 9.55 0.96
CA GLU A 103 -0.64 10.24 1.88
C GLU A 103 -0.52 9.75 3.35
N HIS A 104 0.04 8.56 3.59
CA HIS A 104 0.11 7.94 4.93
C HIS A 104 1.45 8.16 5.63
N SER A 105 2.19 9.21 5.25
CA SER A 105 3.48 9.59 5.85
C SER A 105 3.41 9.92 7.36
N HIS A 106 2.21 10.25 7.86
CA HIS A 106 1.97 10.62 9.27
C HIS A 106 1.25 9.53 10.07
N ASP A 107 1.16 8.31 9.55
CA ASP A 107 0.51 7.20 10.24
C ASP A 107 1.34 6.66 11.41
N PRO A 108 0.76 5.85 12.32
CA PRO A 108 1.53 5.18 13.36
C PRO A 108 2.69 4.33 12.81
N ASP A 109 3.77 4.20 13.58
CA ASP A 109 5.02 3.53 13.19
C ASP A 109 4.84 2.17 12.52
N LEU A 110 3.90 1.36 13.00
CA LEU A 110 3.62 0.03 12.43
C LEU A 110 3.24 0.11 10.94
N ILE A 111 2.42 1.09 10.57
CA ILE A 111 1.95 1.30 9.20
C ILE A 111 3.07 1.91 8.36
N GLN A 112 3.79 2.89 8.91
CA GLN A 112 4.92 3.51 8.22
C GLN A 112 5.99 2.49 7.84
N LYS A 113 6.29 1.50 8.70
CA LYS A 113 7.25 0.43 8.38
C LYS A 113 6.86 -0.35 7.13
N SER A 114 5.59 -0.70 6.98
CA SER A 114 5.07 -1.39 5.79
C SER A 114 5.18 -0.52 4.53
N ILE A 115 4.88 0.78 4.65
CA ILE A 115 4.99 1.75 3.55
C ILE A 115 6.45 1.93 3.13
N LYS A 116 7.35 2.22 4.07
CA LYS A 116 8.80 2.39 3.81
C LYS A 116 9.38 1.15 3.12
N LYS A 117 9.01 -0.05 3.58
CA LYS A 117 9.44 -1.30 2.93
C LYS A 117 8.96 -1.38 1.48
N ALA A 118 7.67 -1.13 1.23
CA ALA A 118 7.12 -1.18 -0.12
C ALA A 118 7.75 -0.15 -1.06
N LEU A 119 7.94 1.09 -0.60
CA LEU A 119 8.58 2.15 -1.39
C LEU A 119 10.04 1.83 -1.69
N SER A 120 10.77 1.26 -0.73
CA SER A 120 12.16 0.85 -0.93
C SER A 120 12.27 -0.27 -1.96
N GLU A 121 11.38 -1.27 -1.93
CA GLU A 121 11.34 -2.34 -2.93
C GLU A 121 10.92 -1.82 -4.31
N PHE A 122 9.91 -0.94 -4.38
CA PHE A 122 9.51 -0.29 -5.62
C PHE A 122 10.69 0.49 -6.24
N ARG A 123 11.40 1.29 -5.44
CA ARG A 123 12.60 2.01 -5.89
C ARG A 123 13.65 1.04 -6.43
N ARG A 124 13.91 -0.06 -5.71
CA ARG A 124 14.91 -1.06 -6.10
C ARG A 124 14.61 -1.69 -7.45
N THR A 125 13.34 -2.02 -7.74
CA THR A 125 12.97 -2.70 -9.00
C THR A 125 12.79 -1.75 -10.18
N HIS A 126 12.62 -0.45 -9.95
CA HIS A 126 12.37 0.53 -11.02
C HIS A 126 13.54 1.49 -11.26
N TYR A 127 14.66 1.31 -10.55
CA TYR A 127 15.80 2.25 -10.57
C TYR A 127 16.43 2.37 -11.97
N ASP A 128 16.78 1.24 -12.60
CA ASP A 128 17.54 1.23 -13.85
C ASP A 128 16.75 1.86 -15.01
N SER A 129 15.43 1.62 -15.05
CA SER A 129 14.52 2.14 -16.07
C SER A 129 13.72 3.36 -15.60
N TRP A 130 14.16 4.05 -14.54
CA TRP A 130 13.39 5.17 -13.96
C TRP A 130 13.12 6.30 -14.96
N HIS A 131 14.04 6.52 -15.90
CA HIS A 131 13.90 7.55 -16.94
C HIS A 131 12.69 7.34 -17.86
N GLU A 132 12.30 6.08 -18.11
CA GLU A 132 11.07 5.74 -18.86
C GLU A 132 9.86 5.70 -17.92
N HIS A 133 10.02 5.07 -16.76
CA HIS A 133 8.95 4.89 -15.78
C HIS A 133 8.37 6.22 -15.28
N ARG A 134 9.20 7.25 -15.13
CA ARG A 134 8.75 8.58 -14.69
C ARG A 134 7.76 9.24 -15.65
N GLU A 135 7.74 8.85 -16.93
CA GLU A 135 6.77 9.37 -17.92
C GLU A 135 5.33 8.91 -17.66
N LYS A 136 5.15 7.90 -16.79
CA LYS A 136 3.82 7.42 -16.36
C LYS A 136 3.21 8.24 -15.22
N PHE A 137 3.92 9.26 -14.74
CA PHE A 137 3.49 10.12 -13.64
C PHE A 137 3.33 11.55 -14.11
N THR A 138 2.45 12.30 -13.44
CA THR A 138 2.36 13.76 -13.64
C THR A 138 3.50 14.49 -12.94
N GLU A 139 3.75 15.74 -13.31
CA GLU A 139 4.79 16.56 -12.65
C GLU A 139 4.56 16.68 -11.14
N ASP A 140 3.32 16.92 -10.71
CA ASP A 140 2.96 16.99 -9.28
C ASP A 140 3.26 15.68 -8.54
N GLN A 141 2.99 14.54 -9.18
CA GLN A 141 3.29 13.23 -8.61
C GLN A 141 4.80 13.00 -8.48
N LEU A 142 5.58 13.43 -9.48
CA LEU A 142 7.04 13.33 -9.45
C LEU A 142 7.67 14.19 -8.35
N VAL A 143 7.09 15.36 -8.04
CA VAL A 143 7.52 16.18 -6.90
C VAL A 143 7.33 15.43 -5.58
N ILE A 144 6.15 14.83 -5.37
CA ILE A 144 5.86 14.02 -4.17
C ILE A 144 6.82 12.83 -4.06
N LEU A 145 7.10 12.17 -5.19
CA LEU A 145 7.99 11.02 -5.22
C LEU A 145 9.46 11.38 -4.99
N ALA A 146 9.90 12.59 -5.35
CA ALA A 146 11.26 13.03 -5.10
C ALA A 146 11.58 13.01 -3.60
N ASP A 147 10.70 13.56 -2.76
CA ASP A 147 10.91 13.60 -1.31
C ASP A 147 10.94 12.21 -0.68
N VAL A 148 10.09 11.32 -1.20
CA VAL A 148 9.88 9.96 -0.66
C VAL A 148 10.93 8.97 -1.14
N LEU A 149 11.34 9.04 -2.41
CA LEU A 149 12.27 8.09 -3.03
C LEU A 149 13.73 8.52 -2.88
N ILE A 150 14.03 9.81 -2.68
CA ILE A 150 15.42 10.30 -2.54
C ILE A 150 15.89 10.22 -1.08
N SER A 151 14.99 10.28 -0.09
CA SER A 151 15.33 10.18 1.32
C SER A 151 16.08 8.87 1.63
N PRO A 152 17.35 8.93 2.10
CA PRO A 152 18.06 7.76 2.54
C PRO A 152 17.29 7.13 3.71
N SER A 153 17.07 5.82 3.66
CA SER A 153 16.41 5.00 4.69
C SER A 153 16.97 5.10 6.12
N TYR A 154 18.00 5.92 6.34
CA TYR A 154 18.72 6.13 7.59
C TYR A 154 18.39 7.44 8.34
N TYR A 155 17.56 8.33 7.78
CA TYR A 155 17.15 9.58 8.44
C TYR A 155 15.64 9.62 8.72
N ALA A 156 15.14 8.71 9.56
CA ALA A 156 13.86 8.86 10.28
C ALA A 156 13.74 7.79 11.37
#